data_AF-A0A960T7F0-F1
#
_entry.id   AF-A0A960T7F0-F1
#
_cell.length_a   1.000
_cell.length_b   1.000
_cell.length_c   1.000
_cell.angle_alpha   90.00
_cell.angle_beta   90.00
_cell.angle_gamma   90.00
#
_symmetry.space_group_name_H-M   'P 1'
#
loop_
_entity.id
_entity.type
_entity.pdbx_description
1 polymer ?
#
loop_
_entity_poly.entity_id
_entity_poly.type
_entity_poly.pdbx_seq_one_letter_code
_entity_poly.pdbx_strand_id
1 'polypeptide(L)'
;MARARRRRRRGAELDLPAKANRVLSIIFTVLCLIFLRIWQLAVVQHDAMLESALRPQVKCVTERAERGTICDRFGLPLALNKVQYNASVCYAHIRSVPAIEWQLDANGKRQKIYRRRAYITELSQVLGQELGLPADRLEDLIYSKAALYQHVPYLLREDIHEESYYRLKMLEREWPGIVAERCPKRYYPHGRVASDVIGYMGAINRGEYEAVMAEVAELDAWLASVELGETPPFPASLESITEVEARLHDLRERAYGINDYLGKA
;
A
#
# COMPACT_ATOMS: atom_id res chain seq x y z
N MET A 1 23.60 -3.04 98.57
CA MET A 1 22.96 -2.22 97.51
C MET A 1 24.01 -1.76 96.52
N ALA A 2 24.06 -2.33 95.31
CA ALA A 2 24.90 -1.84 94.21
C ALA A 2 24.12 -1.99 92.89
N ARG A 3 23.58 -0.88 92.37
CA ARG A 3 22.84 -0.87 91.10
C ARG A 3 23.83 -0.80 89.94
N ALA A 4 23.84 -1.86 89.12
CA ALA A 4 24.60 -1.96 87.89
C ALA A 4 24.18 -0.87 86.89
N ARG A 5 25.11 -0.01 86.48
CA ARG A 5 24.94 0.94 85.37
C ARG A 5 24.98 0.17 84.05
N ARG A 6 23.82 0.00 83.39
CA ARG A 6 23.72 -0.44 81.99
C ARG A 6 24.32 0.64 81.07
N ARG A 7 25.43 0.34 80.40
CA ARG A 7 25.93 1.12 79.25
C ARG A 7 24.97 0.92 78.06
N ARG A 8 24.25 1.96 77.66
CA ARG A 8 23.53 2.04 76.38
C ARG A 8 24.56 2.06 75.25
N ARG A 9 24.52 1.08 74.33
CA ARG A 9 25.21 1.13 73.04
C ARG A 9 24.60 2.29 72.24
N ARG A 10 25.40 3.30 71.88
CA ARG A 10 25.03 4.32 70.89
C ARG A 10 24.91 3.63 69.53
N GLY A 11 23.75 3.75 68.88
CA GLY A 11 23.58 3.34 67.50
C GLY A 11 24.48 4.19 66.61
N ALA A 12 25.16 3.55 65.65
CA ALA A 12 25.97 4.24 64.66
C ALA A 12 25.09 5.20 63.88
N GLU A 13 25.32 6.51 64.04
CA GLU A 13 24.83 7.52 63.11
C GLU A 13 25.45 7.19 61.76
N LEU A 14 24.62 6.68 60.85
CA LEU A 14 25.04 6.37 59.49
C LEU A 14 25.28 7.70 58.77
N ASP A 15 26.55 8.01 58.48
CA ASP A 15 26.99 9.17 57.70
C ASP A 15 26.10 9.39 56.46
N LEU A 16 25.23 10.39 56.52
CA LEU A 16 24.41 10.88 55.42
C LEU A 16 25.21 11.06 54.11
N PRO A 17 26.44 11.63 54.11
CA PRO A 17 27.23 11.76 52.87
C PRO A 17 27.70 10.40 52.32
N ALA A 18 27.96 9.41 53.17
CA ALA A 18 28.40 8.08 52.72
C ALA A 18 27.27 7.29 52.03
N LYS A 19 26.03 7.46 52.48
CA LYS A 19 24.84 6.90 51.82
C LYS A 19 24.56 7.59 50.47
N ALA A 20 24.65 8.92 50.43
CA ALA A 20 24.49 9.70 49.21
C ALA A 20 25.53 9.30 48.14
N ASN A 21 26.79 9.15 48.53
CA ASN A 21 27.85 8.70 47.60
C ASN A 21 27.61 7.28 47.08
N ARG A 22 27.11 6.35 47.90
CA ARG A 22 26.76 4.99 47.42
C ARG A 22 25.63 5.02 46.40
N VAL A 23 24.59 5.83 46.65
CA VAL A 23 23.48 5.99 45.69
C VAL A 23 23.97 6.63 44.39
N LEU A 24 24.82 7.66 44.48
CA LEU A 24 25.43 8.30 43.32
C LEU A 24 26.29 7.32 42.52
N SER A 25 27.09 6.49 43.18
CA SER A 25 27.90 5.45 42.53
C SER A 25 27.04 4.40 41.82
N ILE A 26 25.88 4.01 42.40
CA ILE A 26 24.93 3.10 41.76
C ILE A 26 24.31 3.75 40.51
N ILE A 27 23.89 5.01 40.60
CA ILE A 27 23.34 5.75 39.46
C ILE A 27 24.40 5.88 38.35
N PHE A 28 25.64 6.23 38.71
CA PHE A 28 26.73 6.38 37.77
C PHE A 28 27.07 5.06 37.06
N THR A 29 27.09 3.94 37.79
CA THR A 29 27.33 2.62 37.19
C THR A 29 26.22 2.22 36.23
N VAL A 30 24.95 2.45 36.58
CA VAL A 30 23.82 2.23 35.65
C VAL A 30 23.94 3.12 34.41
N LEU A 31 24.28 4.40 34.58
CA LEU A 31 24.44 5.34 33.47
C LEU A 31 25.59 4.92 32.54
N CYS A 32 26.72 4.48 33.09
CA CYS A 32 27.82 3.91 32.31
C CYS A 32 27.41 2.68 31.51
N LEU A 33 26.58 1.80 32.09
CA LEU A 33 26.09 0.60 31.42
C LEU A 33 25.16 0.95 30.24
N ILE A 34 24.29 1.94 30.43
CA ILE A 34 23.44 2.49 29.35
C ILE A 34 24.31 3.14 28.26
N PHE A 35 25.30 3.94 28.65
CA PHE A 35 26.21 4.59 27.70
C PHE A 35 26.99 3.56 26.88
N LEU A 36 27.50 2.50 27.52
CA LEU A 36 28.20 1.41 26.85
C LEU A 36 27.28 0.68 25.86
N ARG A 37 26.01 0.47 26.24
CA ARG A 37 25.02 -0.14 25.35
C ARG A 37 24.72 0.75 24.15
N ILE A 38 24.58 2.06 24.35
CA ILE A 38 24.40 3.04 23.27
C ILE A 38 25.62 3.04 22.36
N TRP A 39 26.83 3.06 22.91
CA TRP A 39 28.07 2.97 22.14
C TRP A 39 28.13 1.72 21.28
N GLN A 40 27.76 0.56 21.84
CA GLN A 40 27.70 -0.69 21.11
C GLN A 40 26.75 -0.60 19.90
N LEU A 41 25.55 -0.03 20.09
CA LEU A 41 24.59 0.13 18.98
C LEU A 41 25.06 1.17 17.96
N ALA A 42 25.57 2.31 18.43
CA ALA A 42 25.88 3.46 17.60
C ALA A 42 27.21 3.34 16.84
N VAL A 43 28.20 2.64 17.39
CA VAL A 43 29.55 2.52 16.82
C VAL A 43 29.81 1.11 16.29
N VAL A 44 29.57 0.07 17.10
CA VAL A 44 29.91 -1.31 16.71
C VAL A 44 28.89 -1.86 15.71
N GLN A 45 27.61 -1.54 15.90
CA GLN A 45 26.52 -1.99 15.01
C GLN A 45 26.05 -0.89 14.06
N HIS A 46 26.83 0.19 13.89
CA HIS A 46 26.45 1.32 13.04
C HIS A 46 26.09 0.84 11.65
N ASP A 47 26.99 0.11 11.01
CA ASP A 47 26.84 -0.29 9.61
C ASP A 47 25.65 -1.24 9.42
N ALA A 48 25.38 -2.13 10.37
CA ALA A 48 24.22 -3.04 10.33
C ALA A 48 22.89 -2.32 10.59
N MET A 49 22.87 -1.34 11.50
CA MET A 49 21.70 -0.49 11.76
C MET A 49 21.45 0.49 10.61
N LEU A 50 22.52 1.00 9.99
CA LEU A 50 22.48 1.82 8.81
C LEU A 50 22.00 0.99 7.62
N GLU A 51 22.49 -0.23 7.42
CA GLU A 51 22.01 -1.12 6.36
C GLU A 51 20.53 -1.48 6.57
N SER A 52 20.08 -1.76 7.79
CA SER A 52 18.66 -2.02 8.07
C SER A 52 17.77 -0.78 7.91
N ALA A 53 18.27 0.43 8.15
CA ALA A 53 17.56 1.69 7.89
C ALA A 53 17.63 2.12 6.40
N LEU A 54 18.75 1.85 5.74
CA LEU A 54 19.04 2.01 4.30
C LEU A 54 18.61 0.80 3.46
N ARG A 55 17.89 -0.15 4.04
CA ARG A 55 16.97 -1.04 3.35
C ARG A 55 15.57 -0.41 3.25
N PRO A 56 15.34 0.82 2.74
CA PRO A 56 14.00 1.28 2.48
C PRO A 56 13.57 0.81 1.10
N GLN A 57 12.31 0.38 1.03
CA GLN A 57 11.35 0.97 0.11
C GLN A 57 11.61 0.77 -1.40
N VAL A 58 12.33 -0.28 -1.81
CA VAL A 58 12.32 -0.68 -3.22
C VAL A 58 10.93 -1.23 -3.52
N LYS A 59 10.06 -0.38 -4.06
CA LYS A 59 8.78 -0.79 -4.60
C LYS A 59 9.06 -1.36 -5.98
N CYS A 60 9.10 -2.68 -6.10
CA CYS A 60 9.03 -3.34 -7.40
C CYS A 60 7.66 -3.01 -8.00
N VAL A 61 7.65 -2.18 -9.04
CA VAL A 61 6.46 -1.91 -9.83
C VAL A 61 6.59 -2.73 -11.10
N THR A 62 5.65 -3.63 -11.34
CA THR A 62 5.61 -4.40 -12.57
C THR A 62 5.30 -3.45 -13.74
N GLU A 63 6.27 -3.21 -14.60
CA GLU A 63 6.03 -2.54 -15.88
C GLU A 63 5.48 -3.54 -16.89
N ARG A 64 4.35 -3.21 -17.49
CA ARG A 64 3.71 -4.09 -18.45
C ARG A 64 4.41 -4.01 -19.79
N ALA A 65 4.77 -5.16 -20.35
CA ALA A 65 5.27 -5.24 -21.71
C ALA A 65 4.18 -4.86 -22.72
N GLU A 66 4.56 -4.10 -23.75
CA GLU A 66 3.68 -3.81 -24.87
C GLU A 66 3.50 -5.06 -25.74
N ARG A 67 2.25 -5.38 -26.12
CA ARG A 67 1.95 -6.54 -26.96
C ARG A 67 2.35 -6.31 -28.41
N GLY A 68 2.87 -7.32 -29.10
CA GLY A 68 3.20 -7.23 -30.53
C GLY A 68 1.99 -6.92 -31.42
N THR A 69 2.23 -6.21 -32.53
CA THR A 69 1.24 -5.98 -33.58
C THR A 69 1.01 -7.28 -34.36
N ILE A 70 -0.25 -7.66 -34.58
CA ILE A 70 -0.62 -8.81 -35.41
C ILE A 70 -0.96 -8.29 -36.80
N CYS A 71 -0.33 -8.85 -37.83
CA CYS A 71 -0.52 -8.48 -39.22
C CYS A 71 -0.91 -9.69 -40.08
N ASP A 72 -1.60 -9.42 -41.19
CA ASP A 72 -1.83 -10.42 -42.25
C ASP A 72 -0.55 -10.65 -43.10
N ARG A 73 -0.60 -11.61 -44.03
CA ARG A 73 0.45 -11.93 -45.03
C ARG A 73 0.96 -10.73 -45.83
N PHE A 74 0.15 -9.68 -45.96
CA PHE A 74 0.50 -8.44 -46.68
C PHE A 74 1.02 -7.33 -45.76
N GLY A 75 1.18 -7.59 -44.46
CA GLY A 75 1.61 -6.58 -43.49
C GLY A 75 0.51 -5.63 -43.01
N LEU A 76 -0.76 -5.87 -43.37
CA LEU A 76 -1.89 -5.08 -42.88
C LEU A 76 -2.17 -5.42 -41.41
N PRO A 77 -2.23 -4.43 -40.50
CA PRO A 77 -2.42 -4.68 -39.08
C PRO A 77 -3.85 -5.10 -38.76
N LEU A 78 -4.01 -6.29 -38.20
CA LEU A 78 -5.28 -6.85 -37.73
C LEU A 78 -5.53 -6.49 -36.26
N ALA A 79 -4.46 -6.39 -35.45
CA ALA A 79 -4.55 -5.96 -34.06
C ALA A 79 -3.28 -5.20 -33.65
N LEU A 80 -3.44 -3.99 -33.10
CA LEU A 80 -2.35 -3.15 -32.61
C LEU A 80 -2.70 -2.56 -31.24
N ASN A 81 -1.73 -1.92 -30.58
CA ASN A 81 -1.98 -1.20 -29.34
C ASN A 81 -2.21 0.28 -29.64
N LYS A 82 -3.23 0.86 -29.03
CA LYS A 82 -3.49 2.29 -29.01
C LYS A 82 -3.39 2.79 -27.57
N VAL A 83 -2.90 3.99 -27.39
CA VAL A 83 -2.90 4.65 -26.08
C VAL A 83 -4.35 4.93 -25.66
N GLN A 84 -4.70 4.52 -24.45
CA GLN A 84 -5.96 4.85 -23.78
C GLN A 84 -5.62 5.63 -22.50
N TYR A 85 -6.39 6.69 -22.26
CA TYR A 85 -6.28 7.47 -21.03
C TYR A 85 -7.42 7.08 -20.09
N ASN A 86 -7.09 6.79 -18.84
CA ASN A 86 -8.04 6.35 -17.83
C ASN A 86 -8.01 7.29 -16.63
N ALA A 87 -9.20 7.63 -16.13
CA ALA A 87 -9.37 8.37 -14.88
C ALA A 87 -9.82 7.40 -13.78
N SER A 88 -9.02 7.32 -12.73
CA SER A 88 -9.23 6.44 -11.59
C SER A 88 -9.15 7.21 -10.27
N VAL A 89 -9.70 6.63 -9.20
CA VAL A 89 -9.57 7.15 -7.84
C VAL A 89 -9.04 6.07 -6.89
N CYS A 90 -8.03 6.42 -6.11
CA CYS A 90 -7.46 5.59 -5.06
C CYS A 90 -7.86 6.12 -3.67
N TYR A 91 -8.68 5.35 -2.95
CA TYR A 91 -9.19 5.79 -1.64
C TYR A 91 -8.11 5.86 -0.55
N ALA A 92 -7.07 5.02 -0.63
CA ALA A 92 -5.94 5.06 0.30
C ALA A 92 -5.24 6.42 0.30
N HIS A 93 -5.13 7.08 -0.85
CA HIS A 93 -4.55 8.42 -0.92
C HIS A 93 -5.47 9.47 -0.27
N ILE A 94 -6.79 9.33 -0.42
CA ILE A 94 -7.80 10.19 0.24
C ILE A 94 -7.73 10.05 1.77
N ARG A 95 -7.35 8.88 2.30
CA ARG A 95 -7.21 8.69 3.75
C ARG A 95 -6.14 9.55 4.41
N SER A 96 -5.19 10.10 3.64
CA SER A 96 -4.23 11.09 4.13
C SER A 96 -4.93 12.33 4.71
N VAL A 97 -6.12 12.65 4.20
CA VAL A 97 -6.99 13.70 4.74
C VAL A 97 -7.67 13.19 6.02
N PRO A 98 -7.58 13.92 7.14
CA PRO A 98 -8.19 13.50 8.40
C PRO A 98 -9.71 13.39 8.25
N ALA A 99 -10.28 12.37 8.87
CA ALA A 99 -11.73 12.15 8.84
C ALA A 99 -12.49 13.27 9.57
N ILE A 100 -11.95 13.71 10.70
CA ILE A 100 -12.55 14.70 11.59
C ILE A 100 -11.46 15.71 11.97
N GLU A 101 -11.82 16.99 11.92
CA GLU A 101 -11.00 18.09 12.40
C GLU A 101 -11.81 18.94 13.38
N TRP A 102 -11.17 19.35 14.47
CA TRP A 102 -11.78 20.24 15.45
C TRP A 102 -11.35 21.67 15.15
N GLN A 103 -12.29 22.52 14.78
CA GLN A 103 -12.02 23.94 14.58
C GLN A 103 -12.68 24.75 15.69
N LEU A 104 -12.00 25.83 16.10
CA LEU A 104 -12.58 26.81 17.00
C LEU A 104 -13.36 27.81 16.14
N ASP A 105 -14.65 27.96 16.43
CA ASP A 105 -15.42 29.05 15.83
C ASP A 105 -14.97 30.40 16.37
N ALA A 106 -15.41 31.47 15.72
CA ALA A 106 -15.30 32.85 16.21
C ALA A 106 -15.80 33.05 17.67
N ASN A 107 -16.63 32.14 18.18
CA ASN A 107 -17.17 32.16 19.55
C ASN A 107 -16.37 31.29 20.55
N GLY A 108 -15.20 30.75 20.16
CA GLY A 108 -14.34 29.93 21.03
C GLY A 108 -14.86 28.53 21.34
N LYS A 109 -15.96 28.11 20.69
CA LYS A 109 -16.53 26.76 20.84
C LYS A 109 -15.87 25.81 19.83
N ARG A 110 -15.55 24.60 20.27
CA ARG A 110 -15.02 23.54 19.39
C ARG A 110 -16.16 22.95 18.57
N GLN A 111 -16.10 23.10 17.26
CA GLN A 111 -16.99 22.40 16.33
C GLN A 111 -16.28 21.21 15.69
N LYS A 112 -17.05 20.14 15.49
CA LYS A 112 -16.61 18.91 14.84
C LYS A 112 -16.91 19.01 13.34
N ILE A 113 -15.88 19.07 12.51
CA ILE A 113 -16.02 19.16 11.05
C ILE A 113 -15.57 17.85 10.41
N TYR A 114 -16.37 17.35 9.46
CA TYR A 114 -16.09 16.14 8.69
C TYR A 114 -15.26 16.48 7.44
N ARG A 115 -13.97 16.79 7.64
CA ARG A 115 -13.09 17.30 6.57
C ARG A 115 -13.00 16.36 5.37
N ARG A 116 -12.86 15.05 5.60
CA ARG A 116 -12.78 14.06 4.51
C ARG A 116 -14.07 13.96 3.69
N ARG A 117 -15.24 14.11 4.31
CA ARG A 117 -16.51 14.10 3.58
C ARG A 117 -16.62 15.31 2.67
N ALA A 118 -16.34 16.50 3.21
CA ALA A 118 -16.32 17.73 2.42
C ALA A 118 -15.31 17.63 1.26
N TYR A 119 -14.13 17.08 1.52
CA TYR A 119 -13.10 16.84 0.50
C TYR A 119 -13.59 15.91 -0.62
N ILE A 120 -14.27 14.79 -0.29
CA ILE A 120 -14.82 13.88 -1.30
C ILE A 120 -15.90 14.58 -2.13
N THR A 121 -16.76 15.38 -1.51
CA THR A 121 -17.79 16.16 -2.22
C THR A 121 -17.14 17.17 -3.18
N GLU A 122 -16.12 17.91 -2.75
CA GLU A 122 -15.39 18.86 -3.60
C GLU A 122 -14.64 18.15 -4.75
N LEU A 123 -13.93 17.07 -4.43
CA LEU A 123 -13.23 16.23 -5.42
C LEU A 123 -14.21 15.67 -6.46
N SER A 124 -15.39 15.24 -6.04
CA SER A 124 -16.42 14.73 -6.94
C SER A 124 -16.96 15.81 -7.88
N GLN A 125 -17.04 17.07 -7.44
CA GLN A 125 -17.41 18.19 -8.30
C GLN A 125 -16.35 18.48 -9.35
N VAL A 126 -15.07 18.51 -8.95
CA VAL A 126 -13.93 18.73 -9.87
C VAL A 126 -13.87 17.62 -10.91
N LEU A 127 -13.92 16.36 -10.47
CA LEU A 127 -13.94 15.21 -11.37
C LEU A 127 -15.19 15.19 -12.26
N GLY A 128 -16.34 15.61 -11.74
CA GLY A 128 -17.58 15.68 -12.50
C GLY A 128 -17.51 16.69 -13.66
N GLN A 129 -16.87 17.84 -13.44
CA GLN A 129 -16.64 18.85 -14.48
C GLN A 129 -15.71 18.33 -15.58
N GLU A 130 -14.60 17.69 -15.22
CA GLU A 130 -13.61 17.19 -16.18
C GLU A 130 -14.09 15.94 -16.94
N LEU A 131 -14.84 15.06 -16.26
CA LEU A 131 -15.30 13.78 -16.83
C LEU A 131 -16.70 13.84 -17.42
N GLY A 132 -17.45 14.94 -17.23
CA GLY A 132 -18.86 15.04 -17.64
C GLY A 132 -19.75 14.02 -16.93
N LEU A 133 -19.47 13.73 -15.65
CA LEU A 133 -20.23 12.81 -14.81
C LEU A 133 -20.91 13.57 -13.66
N PRO A 134 -22.10 13.16 -13.21
CA PRO A 134 -22.75 13.81 -12.07
C PRO A 134 -21.95 13.57 -10.79
N ALA A 135 -21.70 14.65 -10.04
CA ALA A 135 -20.89 14.62 -8.83
C ALA A 135 -21.45 13.65 -7.77
N ASP A 136 -22.77 13.59 -7.61
CA ASP A 136 -23.42 12.70 -6.64
C ASP A 136 -23.10 11.22 -6.93
N ARG A 137 -23.10 10.83 -8.21
CA ARG A 137 -22.76 9.47 -8.63
C ARG A 137 -21.28 9.15 -8.35
N LEU A 138 -20.40 10.13 -8.52
CA LEU A 138 -18.97 9.96 -8.23
C LEU A 138 -18.74 9.78 -6.72
N GLU A 139 -19.42 10.56 -5.89
CA GLU A 139 -19.38 10.41 -4.43
C GLU A 139 -19.84 9.01 -3.99
N ASP A 140 -20.98 8.55 -4.53
CA ASP A 140 -21.51 7.20 -4.27
C ASP A 140 -20.55 6.09 -4.73
N LEU A 141 -19.92 6.25 -5.90
CA LEU A 141 -18.91 5.30 -6.40
C LEU A 141 -17.70 5.25 -5.50
N ILE A 142 -17.19 6.40 -5.05
CA ILE A 142 -16.04 6.48 -4.14
C ILE A 142 -16.37 5.77 -2.83
N TYR A 143 -17.52 6.05 -2.21
CA TYR A 143 -17.90 5.42 -0.95
C TYR A 143 -18.19 3.92 -1.07
N SER A 144 -18.93 3.50 -2.10
CA SER A 144 -19.27 2.09 -2.30
C SER A 144 -18.03 1.22 -2.56
N LYS A 145 -17.02 1.76 -3.26
CA LYS A 145 -15.78 1.05 -3.58
C LYS A 145 -14.68 1.22 -2.53
N ALA A 146 -14.76 2.24 -1.68
CA ALA A 146 -13.80 2.49 -0.61
C ALA A 146 -13.63 1.33 0.37
N ALA A 147 -14.67 0.54 0.63
CA ALA A 147 -14.56 -0.61 1.53
C ALA A 147 -13.78 -1.78 0.89
N LEU A 148 -13.99 -2.01 -0.41
CA LEU A 148 -13.46 -3.17 -1.14
C LEU A 148 -12.07 -2.91 -1.72
N TYR A 149 -11.84 -1.71 -2.26
CA TYR A 149 -10.63 -1.36 -3.01
C TYR A 149 -9.92 -0.17 -2.38
N GLN A 150 -9.44 -0.35 -1.15
CA GLN A 150 -8.77 0.74 -0.43
C GLN A 150 -7.47 1.16 -1.12
N HIS A 151 -6.64 0.20 -1.50
CA HIS A 151 -5.29 0.43 -2.02
C HIS A 151 -5.19 0.30 -3.55
N VAL A 152 -6.29 -0.04 -4.22
CA VAL A 152 -6.33 -0.25 -5.68
C VAL A 152 -7.06 0.93 -6.32
N PRO A 153 -6.47 1.59 -7.33
CA PRO A 153 -7.15 2.64 -8.07
C PRO A 153 -8.37 2.05 -8.79
N TYR A 154 -9.55 2.62 -8.52
CA TYR A 154 -10.80 2.22 -9.15
C TYR A 154 -11.09 3.12 -10.35
N LEU A 155 -11.39 2.50 -11.49
CA LEU A 155 -11.67 3.18 -12.76
C LEU A 155 -13.03 3.89 -12.72
N LEU A 156 -13.02 5.21 -12.88
CA LEU A 156 -14.23 6.03 -12.98
C LEU A 156 -14.70 6.16 -14.42
N ARG A 157 -13.74 6.42 -15.33
CA ARG A 157 -14.02 6.60 -16.75
C ARG A 157 -12.84 6.12 -17.59
N GLU A 158 -13.20 5.32 -18.60
CA GLU A 158 -12.28 4.85 -19.63
C GLU A 158 -12.21 5.80 -20.81
N ASP A 159 -11.06 5.80 -21.48
CA ASP A 159 -10.85 6.47 -22.78
C ASP A 159 -11.23 7.96 -22.73
N ILE A 160 -10.70 8.67 -21.74
CA ILE A 160 -10.88 10.12 -21.62
C ILE A 160 -10.06 10.85 -22.69
N HIS A 161 -10.48 12.07 -23.01
CA HIS A 161 -9.72 12.91 -23.94
C HIS A 161 -8.34 13.24 -23.36
N GLU A 162 -7.34 13.37 -24.24
CA GLU A 162 -5.96 13.65 -23.88
C GLU A 162 -5.81 14.95 -23.06
N GLU A 163 -6.58 15.98 -23.42
CA GLU A 163 -6.62 17.25 -22.69
C GLU A 163 -7.09 17.05 -21.24
N SER A 164 -8.20 16.34 -21.03
CA SER A 164 -8.72 16.01 -19.71
C SER A 164 -7.74 15.15 -18.91
N TYR A 165 -7.02 14.24 -19.57
CA TYR A 165 -5.98 13.43 -18.93
C TYR A 165 -4.87 14.30 -18.35
N TYR A 166 -4.29 15.21 -19.15
CA TYR A 166 -3.24 16.10 -18.66
C TYR A 166 -3.73 17.04 -17.58
N ARG A 167 -4.98 17.50 -17.68
CA ARG A 167 -5.62 18.33 -16.65
C ARG A 167 -5.74 17.57 -15.32
N LEU A 168 -6.26 16.35 -15.34
CA LEU A 168 -6.33 15.48 -14.16
C LEU A 168 -4.94 15.13 -13.61
N LYS A 169 -3.95 14.95 -14.49
CA LYS A 169 -2.56 14.68 -14.08
C LYS A 169 -1.94 15.86 -13.32
N MET A 170 -2.29 17.09 -13.68
CA MET A 170 -1.87 18.27 -12.91
C MET A 170 -2.58 18.34 -11.56
N LEU A 171 -3.87 18.01 -11.52
CA LEU A 171 -4.69 18.01 -10.30
C LEU A 171 -4.29 16.92 -9.30
N GLU A 172 -3.73 15.80 -9.75
CA GLU A 172 -3.24 14.71 -8.89
C GLU A 172 -2.28 15.19 -7.79
N ARG A 173 -1.52 16.27 -8.02
CA ARG A 173 -0.64 16.87 -7.01
C ARG A 173 -1.40 17.59 -5.89
N GLU A 174 -2.50 18.25 -6.22
CA GLU A 174 -3.30 19.05 -5.29
C GLU A 174 -4.41 18.22 -4.62
N TRP A 175 -4.91 17.22 -5.34
CA TRP A 175 -6.02 16.36 -4.93
C TRP A 175 -5.54 14.91 -4.71
N PRO A 176 -5.04 14.59 -3.49
CA PRO A 176 -4.75 13.22 -3.10
C PRO A 176 -5.95 12.29 -3.35
N GLY A 177 -5.77 11.30 -4.21
CA GLY A 177 -6.82 10.35 -4.56
C GLY A 177 -7.08 10.26 -6.06
N ILE A 178 -6.88 11.35 -6.80
CA ILE A 178 -6.97 11.31 -8.27
C ILE A 178 -5.79 10.50 -8.79
N VAL A 179 -6.06 9.56 -9.69
CA VAL A 179 -5.03 8.74 -10.35
C VAL A 179 -5.35 8.75 -11.85
N ALA A 180 -4.55 9.48 -12.62
CA ALA A 180 -4.65 9.51 -14.08
C ALA A 180 -3.56 8.60 -14.66
N GLU A 181 -4.00 7.58 -15.40
CA GLU A 181 -3.15 6.52 -15.95
C GLU A 181 -3.25 6.45 -17.47
N ARG A 182 -2.10 6.19 -18.10
CA ARG A 182 -1.99 5.92 -19.52
C ARG A 182 -1.77 4.42 -19.71
N CYS A 183 -2.72 3.76 -20.35
CA CYS A 183 -2.70 2.30 -20.54
C CYS A 183 -2.74 1.95 -22.04
N PRO A 184 -2.05 0.89 -22.48
CA PRO A 184 -2.21 0.39 -23.83
C PRO A 184 -3.52 -0.41 -23.96
N LYS A 185 -4.40 -0.01 -24.88
CA LYS A 185 -5.62 -0.73 -25.25
C LYS A 185 -5.46 -1.41 -26.60
N ARG A 186 -5.92 -2.66 -26.72
CA ARG A 186 -5.92 -3.36 -28.00
C ARG A 186 -6.96 -2.75 -28.94
N TYR A 187 -6.52 -2.35 -30.13
CA TYR A 187 -7.34 -1.79 -31.20
C TYR A 187 -7.31 -2.70 -32.42
N TYR A 188 -8.50 -2.98 -32.97
CA TYR A 188 -8.71 -3.88 -34.10
C TYR A 188 -9.27 -3.06 -35.28
N PRO A 189 -8.43 -2.63 -36.25
CA PRO A 189 -8.84 -1.73 -37.33
C PRO A 189 -9.99 -2.26 -38.19
N HIS A 190 -10.00 -3.58 -38.41
CA HIS A 190 -10.99 -4.26 -39.24
C HIS A 190 -12.18 -4.80 -38.44
N GLY A 191 -12.31 -4.42 -37.16
CA GLY A 191 -13.42 -4.79 -36.30
C GLY A 191 -13.52 -6.31 -36.11
N ARG A 192 -14.60 -6.91 -36.64
CA ARG A 192 -14.93 -8.34 -36.45
C ARG A 192 -14.17 -9.28 -37.39
N VAL A 193 -13.41 -8.76 -38.35
CA VAL A 193 -12.65 -9.63 -39.27
C VAL A 193 -11.65 -10.47 -38.46
N ALA A 194 -11.71 -11.79 -38.64
CA ALA A 194 -10.87 -12.76 -37.96
C ALA A 194 -10.97 -12.76 -36.42
N SER A 195 -12.07 -12.26 -35.83
CA SER A 195 -12.29 -12.29 -34.37
C SER A 195 -12.20 -13.70 -33.80
N ASP A 196 -12.70 -14.70 -34.52
CA ASP A 196 -12.73 -16.10 -34.05
C ASP A 196 -11.36 -16.77 -34.17
N VAL A 197 -10.44 -16.20 -34.96
CA VAL A 197 -9.08 -16.71 -35.15
C VAL A 197 -8.09 -16.01 -34.23
N ILE A 198 -8.19 -14.69 -34.13
CA ILE A 198 -7.27 -13.83 -33.36
C ILE A 198 -7.74 -13.68 -31.90
N GLY A 199 -9.04 -13.85 -31.66
CA GLY A 199 -9.68 -13.53 -30.39
C GLY A 199 -9.92 -12.03 -30.21
N TYR A 200 -10.50 -11.70 -29.06
CA TYR A 200 -10.72 -10.32 -28.63
C TYR A 200 -10.24 -10.13 -27.20
N MET A 201 -10.07 -8.88 -26.80
CA MET A 201 -9.81 -8.56 -25.40
C MET A 201 -11.06 -8.06 -24.72
N GLY A 202 -11.33 -8.56 -23.52
CA GLY A 202 -12.40 -8.08 -22.65
C GLY A 202 -11.88 -7.74 -21.27
N ALA A 203 -12.60 -6.87 -20.56
CA ALA A 203 -12.33 -6.60 -19.16
C ALA A 203 -12.35 -7.92 -18.35
N ILE A 204 -11.40 -8.05 -17.42
CA ILE A 204 -11.36 -9.15 -16.46
C ILE A 204 -12.68 -9.18 -15.68
N ASN A 205 -13.28 -10.37 -15.55
CA ASN A 205 -14.48 -10.48 -14.72
C ASN A 205 -14.09 -10.39 -13.24
N ARG A 206 -14.95 -9.80 -12.40
CA ARG A 206 -14.73 -9.72 -10.96
C ARG A 206 -14.48 -11.10 -10.34
N GLY A 207 -15.27 -12.11 -10.74
CA GLY A 207 -15.09 -13.48 -10.24
C GLY A 207 -13.78 -14.12 -10.69
N GLU A 208 -13.32 -13.83 -11.92
CA GLU A 208 -12.01 -14.29 -12.41
C GLU A 208 -10.87 -13.63 -11.63
N TYR A 209 -10.96 -12.31 -11.39
CA TYR A 209 -9.99 -11.59 -10.57
C TYR A 209 -9.94 -12.10 -9.14
N GLU A 210 -11.10 -12.28 -8.49
CA GLU A 210 -11.19 -12.79 -7.12
C GLU A 210 -10.64 -14.22 -7.02
N ALA A 211 -10.86 -15.07 -8.02
CA ALA A 211 -10.29 -16.41 -8.08
C ALA A 211 -8.75 -16.37 -8.18
N VAL A 212 -8.19 -15.54 -9.05
CA VAL A 212 -6.73 -15.37 -9.17
C VAL A 212 -6.13 -14.84 -7.87
N MET A 213 -6.76 -13.83 -7.25
CA MET A 213 -6.28 -13.28 -5.98
C MET A 213 -6.37 -14.27 -4.82
N ALA A 214 -7.42 -15.10 -4.80
CA ALA A 214 -7.57 -16.17 -3.82
C ALA A 214 -6.47 -17.23 -4.00
N GLU A 215 -6.17 -17.64 -5.24
CA GLU A 215 -5.08 -18.56 -5.56
C GLU A 215 -3.73 -18.00 -5.09
N VAL A 216 -3.43 -16.73 -5.36
CA VAL A 216 -2.20 -16.08 -4.89
C VAL A 216 -2.11 -16.09 -3.36
N ALA A 217 -3.20 -15.73 -2.66
CA ALA A 217 -3.23 -15.71 -1.21
C ALA A 217 -3.07 -17.10 -0.58
N GLU A 218 -3.64 -18.13 -1.20
CA GLU A 218 -3.50 -19.53 -0.79
C GLU A 218 -2.05 -20.00 -0.92
N LEU A 219 -1.42 -19.76 -2.08
CA LEU A 219 -0.03 -20.14 -2.32
C LEU A 219 0.94 -19.39 -1.39
N ASP A 220 0.69 -18.10 -1.13
CA ASP A 220 1.48 -17.30 -0.18
C ASP A 220 1.34 -17.81 1.27
N ALA A 221 0.11 -18.12 1.69
CA ALA A 221 -0.14 -18.69 3.02
C ALA A 221 0.54 -20.06 3.17
N TRP A 222 0.51 -20.87 2.10
CA TRP A 222 1.17 -22.17 2.07
C TRP A 222 2.70 -22.02 2.19
N LEU A 223 3.33 -21.17 1.38
CA LEU A 223 4.78 -20.92 1.46
C LEU A 223 5.19 -20.42 2.85
N ALA A 224 4.41 -19.51 3.44
CA ALA A 224 4.66 -19.03 4.80
C ALA A 224 4.60 -20.15 5.86
N SER A 225 3.68 -21.10 5.73
CA SER A 225 3.62 -22.25 6.64
C SER A 225 4.81 -23.21 6.49
N VAL A 226 5.31 -23.39 5.26
CA VAL A 226 6.53 -24.16 5.00
C VAL A 226 7.75 -23.47 5.63
N GLU A 227 7.87 -22.15 5.51
CA GLU A 227 8.95 -21.37 6.15
C GLU A 227 8.92 -21.46 7.69
N LEU A 228 7.73 -21.61 8.28
CA LEU A 228 7.55 -21.85 9.72
C LEU A 228 7.89 -23.28 10.16
N GLY A 229 8.24 -24.17 9.22
CA GLY A 229 8.61 -25.56 9.47
C GLY A 229 7.43 -26.53 9.53
N GLU A 230 6.23 -26.10 9.11
CA GLU A 230 5.07 -26.97 8.96
C GLU A 230 5.16 -27.76 7.64
N THR A 231 4.55 -28.94 7.56
CA THR A 231 4.42 -29.73 6.32
C THR A 231 2.95 -29.83 5.89
N PRO A 232 2.35 -28.72 5.44
CA PRO A 232 1.00 -28.73 4.88
C PRO A 232 0.92 -29.60 3.63
N PRO A 233 -0.26 -30.19 3.31
CA PRO A 233 -0.47 -30.81 2.01
C PRO A 233 -0.32 -29.75 0.90
N PHE A 234 0.17 -30.15 -0.27
CA PHE A 234 0.32 -29.23 -1.40
C PHE A 234 -1.03 -28.64 -1.83
N PRO A 235 -1.08 -27.32 -2.15
CA PRO A 235 -2.28 -26.69 -2.66
C PRO A 235 -2.45 -27.03 -4.14
N ALA A 236 -3.70 -27.25 -4.55
CA ALA A 236 -4.05 -27.72 -5.90
C ALA A 236 -3.34 -29.04 -6.29
N SER A 237 -3.29 -29.34 -7.59
CA SER A 237 -2.61 -30.51 -8.16
C SER A 237 -1.11 -30.27 -8.39
N LEU A 238 -0.43 -29.54 -7.49
CA LEU A 238 1.00 -29.24 -7.57
C LEU A 238 1.78 -30.24 -6.71
N GLU A 239 2.96 -30.69 -7.17
CA GLU A 239 3.70 -31.79 -6.52
C GLU A 239 5.05 -31.35 -5.93
N SER A 240 5.54 -30.16 -6.28
CA SER A 240 6.83 -29.63 -5.82
C SER A 240 6.75 -28.18 -5.31
N ILE A 241 7.59 -27.85 -4.33
CA ILE A 241 7.78 -26.46 -3.84
C ILE A 241 8.18 -25.53 -4.99
N THR A 242 9.06 -25.99 -5.90
CA THR A 242 9.51 -25.20 -7.05
C THR A 242 8.37 -24.88 -8.02
N GLU A 243 7.39 -25.79 -8.15
CA GLU A 243 6.21 -25.57 -8.99
C GLU A 243 5.27 -24.55 -8.36
N VAL A 244 5.10 -24.59 -7.03
CA VAL A 244 4.35 -23.59 -6.27
C VAL A 244 4.97 -22.20 -6.44
N GLU A 245 6.28 -22.09 -6.26
CA GLU A 245 7.01 -20.83 -6.47
C GLU A 245 6.91 -20.32 -7.91
N ALA A 246 7.06 -21.20 -8.90
CA ALA A 246 6.94 -20.84 -10.31
C ALA A 246 5.51 -20.39 -10.66
N ARG A 247 4.49 -21.06 -10.12
CA ARG A 247 3.08 -20.69 -10.30
C ARG A 247 2.77 -19.35 -9.67
N LEU A 248 3.20 -19.15 -8.42
CA LEU A 248 3.07 -17.87 -7.72
C LEU A 248 3.77 -16.75 -8.50
N HIS A 249 4.96 -17.03 -9.03
CA HIS A 249 5.71 -16.09 -9.84
C HIS A 249 4.95 -15.72 -11.12
N ASP A 250 4.44 -16.69 -11.89
CA ASP A 250 3.64 -16.46 -13.10
C ASP A 250 2.36 -15.64 -12.81
N LEU A 251 1.64 -15.95 -11.73
CA LEU A 251 0.46 -15.18 -11.30
C LEU A 251 0.82 -13.72 -10.94
N ARG A 252 1.96 -13.52 -10.28
CA ARG A 252 2.45 -12.18 -9.92
C ARG A 252 3.00 -11.42 -11.12
N GLU A 253 3.68 -12.08 -12.05
CA GLU A 253 4.19 -11.48 -13.30
C GLU A 253 3.05 -10.99 -14.19
N ARG A 254 1.96 -11.76 -14.25
CA ARG A 254 0.74 -11.35 -14.97
C ARG A 254 0.11 -10.07 -14.41
N ALA A 255 0.36 -9.76 -13.13
CA ALA A 255 0.04 -8.50 -12.46
C ALA A 255 -1.35 -7.93 -12.84
N TYR A 256 -2.36 -8.81 -12.86
CA TYR A 256 -3.70 -8.42 -13.29
C TYR A 256 -4.29 -7.41 -12.33
N GLY A 257 -4.58 -6.22 -12.84
CA GLY A 257 -5.40 -5.22 -12.18
C GLY A 257 -6.88 -5.52 -12.41
N ILE A 258 -7.74 -5.04 -11.51
CA ILE A 258 -9.20 -5.17 -11.66
C ILE A 258 -9.74 -4.48 -12.93
N ASN A 259 -8.98 -3.53 -13.47
CA ASN A 259 -9.33 -2.77 -14.67
C ASN A 259 -8.64 -3.31 -15.94
N ASP A 260 -8.00 -4.48 -15.86
CA ASP A 260 -7.23 -5.02 -16.97
C ASP A 260 -8.08 -5.73 -18.01
N TYR A 261 -7.58 -5.69 -19.24
CA TYR A 261 -8.15 -6.40 -20.37
C TYR A 261 -7.36 -7.69 -20.65
N LEU A 262 -8.07 -8.82 -20.55
CA LEU A 262 -7.58 -10.16 -20.86
C LEU A 262 -8.08 -10.63 -22.21
N GLY A 263 -7.28 -11.44 -22.89
CA GLY A 263 -7.71 -12.15 -24.09
C GLY A 263 -8.83 -13.12 -23.73
N LYS A 264 -9.95 -13.06 -24.45
CA LYS A 264 -11.06 -14.01 -24.35
C LYS A 264 -11.11 -14.81 -25.65
N ALA A 265 -11.31 -16.11 -25.49
CA ALA A 265 -11.59 -17.03 -26.59
C ALA A 265 -13.09 -17.02 -26.92
#